data_AF-A0A2E8L0S2-F1
#
_entry.id   AF-A0A2E8L0S2-F1
#
_cell.length_a   1.000
_cell.length_b   1.000
_cell.length_c   1.000
_cell.angle_alpha   90.00
_cell.angle_beta   90.00
_cell.angle_gamma   90.00
#
_symmetry.space_group_name_H-M   'P 1'
#
loop_
_entity.id
_entity.type
_entity.pdbx_description
1 polymer ?
#
loop_
_entity_poly.entity_id
_entity_poly.type
_entity_poly.pdbx_seq_one_letter_code
_entity_poly.pdbx_strand_id
1 'polypeptide(L)'
;MTQFCCGLFTSALTGLLVVSGLASCAVNPATGGANLVLMSESREKEVGAEEHAKVLASQPVYKDKALLAYVTEVGNRVAAASHRPDLEYTYTIIDSPAINAMALPGGYVYINRGLLTFINTEAQLAAVIAHEIGHITARHAVQQQARGKLANAAAQIGGFVTAVATGSGYAGSQIS
;
A
#
# COMPACT_ATOMS: atom_id res chain seq x y z
N MET A 1 66.47 3.82 -19.99
CA MET A 1 65.58 3.20 -19.00
C MET A 1 64.35 4.08 -18.89
N THR A 2 63.29 3.64 -19.59
CA THR A 2 61.84 3.87 -19.40
C THR A 2 61.44 4.81 -18.25
N GLN A 3 60.89 6.01 -18.50
CA GLN A 3 59.56 6.34 -19.03
C GLN A 3 58.42 6.06 -18.05
N PHE A 4 57.93 7.11 -17.37
CA PHE A 4 56.50 7.42 -17.22
C PHE A 4 56.33 8.91 -16.88
N CYS A 5 55.86 9.64 -17.88
CA CYS A 5 55.36 11.00 -17.81
C CYS A 5 53.85 10.93 -18.15
N CYS A 6 53.09 11.92 -17.69
CA CYS A 6 51.73 12.30 -18.15
C CYS A 6 50.53 11.68 -17.41
N GLY A 7 49.61 12.58 -17.00
CA GLY A 7 48.27 12.29 -16.46
C GLY A 7 47.96 13.04 -15.16
N LEU A 8 48.16 14.36 -15.10
CA LEU A 8 47.06 15.35 -15.05
C LEU A 8 45.81 14.94 -14.26
N PHE A 9 45.60 15.66 -13.14
CA PHE A 9 44.32 16.22 -12.69
C PHE A 9 43.09 15.83 -13.55
N THR A 10 42.28 14.90 -13.06
CA THR A 10 40.85 14.85 -13.39
C THR A 10 40.07 15.11 -12.11
N SER A 11 40.02 16.40 -11.77
CA SER A 11 39.01 16.93 -10.87
C SER A 11 37.63 16.60 -11.42
N ALA A 12 36.76 16.09 -10.54
CA ALA A 12 35.35 16.44 -10.48
C ALA A 12 34.61 16.46 -11.84
N LEU A 13 34.42 15.30 -12.47
CA LEU A 13 33.38 15.17 -13.48
C LEU A 13 32.07 14.78 -12.80
N THR A 14 31.42 15.81 -12.26
CA THR A 14 29.96 16.01 -12.31
C THR A 14 29.10 14.77 -12.05
N GLY A 15 28.83 14.54 -10.76
CA GLY A 15 27.56 13.99 -10.34
C GLY A 15 26.43 14.91 -10.79
N LEU A 16 25.89 14.66 -11.98
CA LEU A 16 24.58 15.13 -12.37
C LEU A 16 23.63 13.95 -12.25
N LEU A 17 23.30 13.62 -11.00
CA LEU A 17 22.05 12.93 -10.70
C LEU A 17 20.94 13.87 -11.17
N VAL A 18 20.47 13.66 -12.40
CA VAL A 18 19.30 14.30 -12.95
C VAL A 18 18.11 13.85 -12.09
N VAL A 19 17.88 14.53 -10.97
CA VAL A 19 16.64 14.47 -10.19
C VAL A 19 15.64 15.38 -10.92
N SER A 20 15.26 14.98 -12.12
CA SER A 20 14.23 15.68 -12.88
C SER A 20 12.90 14.95 -12.71
N GLY A 21 12.01 15.57 -11.92
CA GLY A 21 10.57 15.40 -12.05
C GLY A 21 9.91 14.42 -11.08
N LEU A 22 9.68 14.84 -9.84
CA LEU A 22 8.59 14.29 -9.01
C LEU A 22 7.78 15.43 -8.38
N ALA A 23 7.23 16.31 -9.22
CA ALA A 23 6.13 17.18 -8.83
C ALA A 23 4.82 16.54 -9.32
N SER A 24 4.48 15.37 -8.76
CA SER A 24 3.12 14.83 -8.86
C SER A 24 2.41 15.17 -7.57
N CYS A 25 1.55 16.18 -7.61
CA CYS A 25 0.69 16.56 -6.49
C CYS A 25 -0.43 15.52 -6.35
N ALA A 26 -0.12 14.38 -5.73
CA ALA A 26 -1.14 13.41 -5.37
C ALA A 26 -1.88 13.90 -4.11
N VAL A 27 -3.15 14.25 -4.27
CA VAL A 27 -4.03 14.67 -3.17
C VAL A 27 -4.67 13.46 -2.51
N ASN A 28 -4.74 13.44 -1.18
CA ASN A 28 -5.49 12.41 -0.45
C ASN A 28 -7.00 12.69 -0.60
N PRO A 29 -7.81 11.81 -1.21
CA PRO A 29 -9.22 12.10 -1.43
C PRO A 29 -10.04 12.21 -0.14
N ALA A 30 -9.58 11.65 0.98
CA ALA A 30 -10.26 11.77 2.27
C ALA A 30 -9.92 13.07 3.02
N THR A 31 -8.72 13.64 2.83
CA THR A 31 -8.25 14.78 3.65
C THR A 31 -7.94 16.03 2.84
N GLY A 32 -7.89 15.95 1.51
CA GLY A 32 -7.53 17.06 0.61
C GLY A 32 -6.07 17.52 0.70
N GLY A 33 -5.27 16.96 1.61
CA GLY A 33 -3.86 17.32 1.81
C GLY A 33 -2.92 16.68 0.79
N ALA A 34 -1.80 17.35 0.53
CA ALA A 34 -0.68 16.76 -0.20
C ALA A 34 -0.09 15.61 0.63
N ASN A 35 -0.30 14.37 0.16
CA ASN A 35 0.40 13.21 0.68
C ASN A 35 1.29 12.66 -0.42
N LEU A 36 2.43 12.09 -0.06
CA LEU A 36 3.29 11.39 -1.00
C LEU A 36 2.62 10.09 -1.46
N VAL A 37 1.60 10.20 -2.30
CA VAL A 37 0.91 9.06 -2.92
C VAL A 37 1.45 8.91 -4.33
N LEU A 38 2.66 8.35 -4.43
CA LEU A 38 3.35 8.15 -5.71
C LEU A 38 2.69 7.08 -6.60
N MET A 39 1.60 6.46 -6.14
CA MET A 39 0.88 5.41 -6.85
C MET A 39 -0.37 5.98 -7.53
N SER A 40 -0.47 5.79 -8.85
CA SER A 40 -1.70 6.06 -9.58
C SER A 40 -2.85 5.18 -9.08
N GLU A 41 -4.09 5.59 -9.34
CA GLU A 41 -5.25 4.75 -9.01
C GLU A 41 -5.29 3.46 -9.83
N SER A 42 -4.86 3.48 -11.09
CA SER A 42 -4.74 2.26 -11.90
C SER A 42 -3.80 1.24 -11.27
N ARG A 43 -2.63 1.68 -10.78
CA ARG A 43 -1.68 0.81 -10.10
C ARG A 43 -2.19 0.37 -8.73
N GLU A 44 -2.94 1.22 -8.02
CA GLU A 44 -3.60 0.84 -6.77
C GLU A 44 -4.55 -0.33 -6.97
N LYS A 45 -5.39 -0.28 -8.02
CA LYS A 45 -6.33 -1.37 -8.35
C LYS A 45 -5.58 -2.65 -8.71
N GLU A 46 -4.51 -2.56 -9.49
CA GLU A 46 -3.66 -3.70 -9.86
C GLU A 46 -3.03 -4.36 -8.62
N VAL A 47 -2.43 -3.55 -7.73
CA VAL A 47 -1.87 -4.04 -6.46
C VAL A 47 -2.96 -4.66 -5.59
N GLY A 48 -4.14 -4.05 -5.53
CA GLY A 48 -5.31 -4.61 -4.84
C GLY A 48 -5.67 -6.00 -5.34
N ALA A 49 -5.73 -6.19 -6.66
CA ALA A 49 -6.04 -7.47 -7.28
C ALA A 49 -4.94 -8.53 -7.03
N GLU A 50 -3.66 -8.14 -7.11
CA GLU A 50 -2.52 -9.01 -6.78
C GLU A 50 -2.61 -9.50 -5.32
N GLU A 51 -2.86 -8.60 -4.36
CA GLU A 51 -2.99 -8.94 -2.94
C GLU A 51 -4.27 -9.73 -2.66
N HIS A 52 -5.37 -9.44 -3.37
CA HIS A 52 -6.61 -10.20 -3.28
C HIS A 52 -6.39 -11.67 -3.62
N ALA A 53 -5.68 -11.96 -4.70
CA ALA A 53 -5.34 -13.32 -5.09
C ALA A 53 -4.52 -14.05 -4.00
N LYS A 54 -3.58 -13.36 -3.34
CA LYS A 54 -2.79 -13.92 -2.23
C LYS A 54 -3.65 -14.22 -1.01
N VAL A 55 -4.59 -13.32 -0.66
CA VAL A 55 -5.54 -13.56 0.44
C VAL A 55 -6.39 -14.80 0.14
N LEU A 56 -6.97 -14.91 -1.06
CA LEU A 56 -7.77 -16.07 -1.43
C LEU A 56 -6.98 -17.39 -1.46
N ALA A 57 -5.68 -17.33 -1.76
CA ALA A 57 -4.80 -18.50 -1.73
C ALA A 57 -4.41 -18.94 -0.31
N SER A 58 -4.41 -18.02 0.66
CA SER A 58 -3.89 -18.26 2.02
C SER A 58 -4.95 -18.31 3.11
N GLN A 59 -6.15 -17.78 2.86
CA GLN A 59 -7.22 -17.70 3.84
C GLN A 59 -8.49 -18.41 3.32
N PRO A 60 -9.09 -19.30 4.13
CA PRO A 60 -10.32 -19.99 3.72
C PRO A 60 -11.48 -18.98 3.61
N VAL A 61 -12.22 -19.05 2.51
CA VAL A 61 -13.43 -18.24 2.30
C VAL A 61 -14.64 -18.95 2.87
N TYR A 62 -15.44 -18.23 3.66
CA TYR A 62 -16.71 -18.74 4.18
C TYR A 62 -17.79 -18.68 3.09
N LYS A 63 -18.26 -19.85 2.65
CA LYS A 63 -19.16 -19.98 1.49
C LYS A 63 -20.64 -19.95 1.89
N ASP A 64 -21.10 -18.79 2.35
CA ASP A 64 -22.52 -18.52 2.57
C ASP A 64 -22.98 -17.38 1.65
N LYS A 65 -23.81 -17.73 0.65
CA LYS A 65 -24.28 -16.77 -0.35
C LYS A 65 -25.27 -15.75 0.22
N ALA A 66 -26.12 -16.16 1.16
CA ALA A 66 -27.13 -15.27 1.73
C ALA A 66 -26.47 -14.24 2.64
N LEU A 67 -25.53 -14.70 3.47
CA LEU A 67 -24.76 -13.83 4.35
C LEU A 67 -23.88 -12.86 3.55
N LEU A 68 -23.19 -13.35 2.51
CA LEU A 68 -22.39 -12.49 1.63
C LEU A 68 -23.25 -11.44 0.93
N ALA A 69 -24.44 -11.81 0.44
CA ALA A 69 -25.37 -10.87 -0.19
C ALA A 69 -25.80 -9.76 0.78
N TYR A 70 -26.11 -10.11 2.02
CA TYR A 70 -26.46 -9.13 3.06
C TYR A 70 -25.29 -8.18 3.40
N VAL A 71 -24.09 -8.73 3.62
CA VAL A 71 -22.88 -7.91 3.88
C VAL A 71 -22.60 -6.98 2.69
N THR A 72 -22.77 -7.48 1.47
CA THR A 72 -22.59 -6.68 0.24
C THR A 72 -23.63 -5.57 0.13
N GLU A 73 -24.89 -5.83 0.47
CA GLU A 73 -25.94 -4.81 0.48
C GLU A 73 -25.64 -3.68 1.48
N VAL A 74 -25.31 -4.04 2.72
CA VAL A 74 -24.92 -3.06 3.76
C VAL A 74 -23.68 -2.28 3.30
N GLY A 75 -22.66 -2.99 2.80
CA GLY A 75 -21.42 -2.38 2.36
C GLY A 75 -21.61 -1.41 1.21
N ASN A 76 -22.41 -1.76 0.20
CA ASN A 76 -22.70 -0.88 -0.93
C ASN A 76 -23.45 0.39 -0.52
N ARG A 77 -24.39 0.30 0.44
CA ARG A 77 -25.04 1.49 1.00
C ARG A 77 -24.05 2.42 1.70
N VAL A 78 -23.07 1.86 2.42
CA VAL A 78 -22.00 2.63 3.06
C VAL A 78 -21.05 3.23 2.01
N ALA A 79 -20.64 2.45 1.02
CA ALA A 79 -19.75 2.88 -0.06
C ALA A 79 -20.32 4.05 -0.87
N ALA A 80 -21.62 4.01 -1.17
CA ALA A 80 -22.32 5.09 -1.88
C ALA A 80 -22.29 6.43 -1.14
N ALA A 81 -22.13 6.41 0.19
CA ALA A 81 -21.99 7.62 1.02
C ALA A 81 -20.52 8.04 1.26
N SER A 82 -19.55 7.31 0.71
CA SER A 82 -18.12 7.60 0.88
C SER A 82 -17.62 8.68 -0.09
N HIS A 83 -16.35 9.09 0.05
CA HIS A 83 -15.70 10.00 -0.91
C HIS A 83 -15.14 9.28 -2.16
N ARG A 84 -15.40 7.97 -2.32
CA ARG A 84 -15.06 7.19 -3.53
C ARG A 84 -16.23 6.29 -3.95
N PRO A 85 -17.43 6.85 -4.21
CA PRO A 85 -18.62 6.05 -4.51
C PRO A 85 -18.52 5.27 -5.84
N ASP A 86 -17.67 5.74 -6.77
CA ASP A 86 -17.47 5.10 -8.09
C ASP A 86 -16.39 3.99 -8.08
N LEU A 87 -15.80 3.69 -6.92
CA LEU A 87 -14.87 2.58 -6.78
C LEU A 87 -15.65 1.26 -6.69
N GLU A 88 -15.20 0.23 -7.41
CA GLU A 88 -15.79 -1.10 -7.32
C GLU A 88 -15.36 -1.77 -5.99
N TYR A 89 -16.32 -1.96 -5.09
CA TYR A 89 -16.07 -2.64 -3.82
C TYR A 89 -16.36 -4.14 -3.92
N THR A 90 -15.42 -4.95 -3.46
CA THR A 90 -15.56 -6.41 -3.41
C THR A 90 -15.53 -6.86 -1.95
N TYR A 91 -16.60 -7.50 -1.50
CA TYR A 91 -16.70 -8.02 -0.14
C TYR A 91 -16.38 -9.52 -0.11
N THR A 92 -15.65 -9.96 0.91
CA THR A 92 -15.34 -11.38 1.11
C THR A 92 -15.44 -11.73 2.59
N ILE A 93 -16.10 -12.85 2.90
CA ILE A 93 -16.16 -13.36 4.27
C ILE A 93 -15.06 -14.40 4.44
N ILE A 94 -14.15 -14.17 5.37
CA ILE A 94 -13.09 -15.12 5.71
C ILE A 94 -13.59 -16.07 6.79
N ASP A 95 -13.38 -17.37 6.60
CA ASP A 95 -13.70 -18.40 7.59
C ASP A 95 -12.63 -18.44 8.69
N SER A 96 -12.69 -17.42 9.55
CA SER A 96 -11.83 -17.27 10.72
C SER A 96 -12.67 -16.90 11.93
N PRO A 97 -12.41 -17.49 13.12
CA PRO A 97 -13.08 -17.11 14.36
C PRO A 97 -12.57 -15.78 14.94
N ALA A 98 -11.52 -15.19 14.37
CA ALA A 98 -11.01 -13.91 14.85
C ALA A 98 -12.03 -12.78 14.62
N ILE A 99 -12.14 -11.88 15.60
CA ILE A 99 -12.95 -10.67 15.53
C ILE A 99 -12.13 -9.62 14.79
N ASN A 100 -12.20 -9.64 13.46
CA ASN A 100 -11.42 -8.73 12.61
C ASN A 100 -12.14 -8.41 11.29
N ALA A 101 -11.78 -7.27 10.72
CA ALA A 101 -12.03 -6.88 9.34
C ALA A 101 -10.75 -6.25 8.77
N MET A 102 -10.62 -6.25 7.45
CA MET A 102 -9.50 -5.55 6.80
C MET A 102 -9.89 -5.08 5.42
N ALA A 103 -9.19 -4.08 4.92
CA ALA A 103 -9.29 -3.62 3.55
C ALA A 103 -7.95 -3.68 2.83
N LEU A 104 -8.01 -4.00 1.53
CA LEU A 104 -6.89 -3.85 0.61
C LEU A 104 -7.12 -2.67 -0.34
N PRO A 105 -6.05 -2.14 -0.96
CA PRO A 105 -6.18 -1.16 -2.04
C PRO A 105 -7.16 -1.60 -3.12
N GLY A 106 -7.79 -0.64 -3.81
CA GLY A 106 -8.63 -0.96 -4.96
C GLY A 106 -10.05 -1.46 -4.67
N GLY A 107 -10.50 -1.46 -3.40
CA GLY A 107 -11.91 -1.70 -3.06
C GLY A 107 -12.21 -3.04 -2.40
N TYR A 108 -11.21 -3.85 -2.07
CA TYR A 108 -11.46 -5.16 -1.43
C TYR A 108 -11.63 -5.02 0.08
N VAL A 109 -12.75 -5.52 0.61
CA VAL A 109 -13.09 -5.50 2.02
C VAL A 109 -13.33 -6.93 2.50
N TYR A 110 -12.68 -7.31 3.59
CA TYR A 110 -12.75 -8.64 4.17
C TYR A 110 -13.32 -8.56 5.58
N ILE A 111 -14.24 -9.47 5.87
CA ILE A 111 -14.89 -9.58 7.17
C ILE A 111 -14.68 -11.00 7.68
N ASN A 112 -14.11 -11.17 8.86
CA ASN A 112 -13.99 -12.50 9.44
C ASN A 112 -15.32 -12.97 10.01
N ARG A 113 -15.64 -14.25 9.85
CA ARG A 113 -16.85 -14.86 10.42
C ARG A 113 -16.99 -14.59 11.93
N GLY A 114 -15.88 -14.61 12.68
CA GLY A 114 -15.88 -14.30 14.11
C GLY A 114 -16.43 -12.91 14.44
N LEU A 115 -16.10 -11.90 13.64
CA LEU A 115 -16.65 -10.55 13.81
C LEU A 115 -18.17 -10.52 13.61
N LEU A 116 -18.69 -11.25 12.61
CA LEU A 116 -20.12 -11.33 12.34
C LEU A 116 -20.90 -12.00 13.49
N THR A 117 -20.27 -12.89 14.25
CA THR A 117 -20.88 -13.48 15.46
C THR A 117 -20.85 -12.57 16.68
N PHE A 118 -19.99 -11.55 16.67
CA PHE A 118 -19.83 -10.60 17.77
C PHE A 118 -20.73 -9.36 17.62
N ILE A 119 -21.04 -8.98 16.39
CA ILE A 119 -21.89 -7.82 16.07
C ILE A 119 -23.36 -8.15 16.32
N ASN A 120 -24.08 -7.25 16.99
CA ASN A 120 -25.47 -7.47 17.40
C ASN A 120 -26.48 -6.66 16.58
N THR A 121 -26.03 -5.72 15.75
CA THR A 121 -26.90 -4.85 14.95
C THR A 121 -26.29 -4.53 13.59
N GLU A 122 -27.14 -4.26 12.60
CA GLU A 122 -26.69 -3.78 11.28
C GLU A 122 -25.87 -2.48 11.38
N ALA A 123 -26.23 -1.58 12.31
CA ALA A 123 -25.51 -0.32 12.51
C ALA A 123 -24.04 -0.56 12.92
N GLN A 124 -23.78 -1.57 13.75
CA GLN A 124 -22.42 -1.95 14.13
C GLN A 124 -21.66 -2.56 12.94
N LEU A 125 -22.32 -3.37 12.12
CA LEU A 125 -21.72 -3.89 10.87
C LEU A 125 -21.38 -2.75 9.91
N ALA A 126 -22.31 -1.83 9.70
CA ALA A 126 -22.11 -0.65 8.87
C ALA A 126 -20.97 0.23 9.41
N ALA A 127 -20.84 0.38 10.73
CA ALA A 127 -19.74 1.14 11.34
C ALA A 127 -18.37 0.52 11.05
N VAL A 128 -18.24 -0.81 11.16
CA VAL A 128 -16.98 -1.50 10.82
C VAL A 128 -16.67 -1.38 9.33
N ILE A 129 -17.66 -1.62 8.45
CA ILE A 129 -17.44 -1.49 7.01
C ILE A 129 -17.09 -0.04 6.64
N ALA A 130 -17.72 0.96 7.28
CA ALA A 130 -17.39 2.37 7.09
C ALA A 130 -15.96 2.70 7.51
N HIS A 131 -15.47 2.11 8.60
CA HIS A 131 -14.08 2.24 9.02
C HIS A 131 -13.11 1.71 7.95
N GLU A 132 -13.37 0.51 7.43
CA GLU A 132 -12.54 -0.09 6.37
C GLU A 132 -12.60 0.69 5.05
N ILE A 133 -13.80 1.15 4.64
CA ILE A 133 -13.97 2.02 3.47
C ILE A 133 -13.25 3.36 3.67
N GLY A 134 -13.21 3.88 4.90
CA GLY A 134 -12.43 5.06 5.27
C GLY A 134 -10.93 4.86 5.01
N HIS A 135 -10.37 3.69 5.32
CA HIS A 135 -8.99 3.35 5.01
C HIS A 135 -8.70 3.29 3.50
N ILE A 136 -9.62 2.72 2.71
CA ILE A 136 -9.54 2.68 1.24
C ILE A 136 -9.61 4.11 0.66
N THR A 137 -10.55 4.91 1.15
CA THR A 137 -10.76 6.29 0.74
C THR A 137 -9.53 7.14 1.03
N ALA A 138 -8.95 7.00 2.23
CA ALA A 138 -7.75 7.72 2.62
C ALA A 138 -6.46 7.13 2.01
N ARG A 139 -6.57 6.05 1.23
CA ARG A 139 -5.44 5.33 0.60
C ARG A 139 -4.32 4.99 1.60
N HIS A 140 -4.67 4.60 2.83
CA HIS A 140 -3.70 4.36 3.92
C HIS A 140 -2.69 3.27 3.57
N ALA A 141 -3.16 2.14 3.01
CA ALA A 141 -2.28 1.05 2.59
C ALA A 141 -1.25 1.51 1.53
N VAL A 142 -1.69 2.34 0.57
CA VAL A 142 -0.80 2.91 -0.46
C VAL A 142 0.25 3.82 0.17
N GLN A 143 -0.14 4.67 1.13
CA GLN A 143 0.78 5.55 1.84
C GLN A 143 1.81 4.74 2.65
N GLN A 144 1.38 3.68 3.33
CA GLN A 144 2.27 2.80 4.07
C GLN A 144 3.29 2.11 3.16
N GLN A 145 2.85 1.59 2.00
CA GLN A 145 3.73 1.01 0.99
C GLN A 145 4.73 2.04 0.44
N ALA A 146 4.28 3.27 0.15
CA ALA A 146 5.15 4.33 -0.34
C ALA A 146 6.23 4.70 0.67
N ARG A 147 5.87 4.82 1.97
CA ARG A 147 6.84 5.08 3.05
C ARG A 147 7.87 3.97 3.18
N GLY A 148 7.46 2.70 3.09
CA GLY A 148 8.37 1.56 3.12
C GLY A 148 9.36 1.55 1.96
N LYS A 149 8.89 1.80 0.73
CA LYS A 149 9.75 1.91 -0.46
C LYS A 149 10.76 3.06 -0.34
N LEU A 150 10.31 4.22 0.15
CA LEU A 150 11.17 5.38 0.35
C LEU A 150 12.23 5.11 1.42
N ALA A 151 11.85 4.51 2.55
CA ALA A 151 12.79 4.13 3.60
C ALA A 151 13.85 3.14 3.08
N ASN A 152 13.44 2.14 2.31
CA ASN A 152 14.37 1.18 1.70
C ASN A 152 15.31 1.86 0.69
N ALA A 153 14.79 2.74 -0.16
CA ALA A 153 15.63 3.49 -1.11
C ALA A 153 16.63 4.39 -0.38
N ALA A 154 16.20 5.09 0.68
CA ALA A 154 17.07 5.92 1.49
C ALA A 154 18.16 5.11 2.20
N ALA A 155 17.82 3.93 2.74
CA ALA A 155 18.78 3.03 3.36
C ALA A 155 19.82 2.52 2.34
N GLN A 156 19.41 2.19 1.12
CA GLN A 156 20.31 1.76 0.06
C GLN A 156 21.29 2.87 -0.35
N ILE A 157 20.78 4.09 -0.56
CA ILE A 157 21.60 5.26 -0.89
C ILE A 157 22.56 5.57 0.26
N GLY A 158 22.06 5.58 1.51
CA GLY A 158 22.89 5.83 2.69
C GLY A 158 23.99 4.78 2.86
N GLY A 159 23.69 3.50 2.63
CA GLY A 159 24.67 2.42 2.62
C GLY A 159 25.72 2.61 1.53
N PHE A 160 25.34 3.09 0.34
CA PHE A 160 26.25 3.28 -0.79
C PHE A 160 27.17 4.46 -0.54
N VAL A 161 26.63 5.58 -0.09
CA VAL A 161 27.41 6.76 0.30
C VAL A 161 28.39 6.42 1.41
N THR A 162 27.95 5.67 2.42
CA THR A 162 28.82 5.22 3.52
C THR A 162 29.93 4.30 3.01
N ALA A 163 29.59 3.31 2.18
CA ALA A 163 30.56 2.39 1.57
C ALA A 163 31.62 3.13 0.75
N VAL A 164 31.21 4.09 -0.08
CA VAL A 164 32.14 4.93 -0.86
C VAL A 164 32.99 5.81 0.05
N ALA A 165 32.41 6.43 1.07
CA ALA A 165 33.12 7.34 1.97
C ALA A 165 34.14 6.62 2.89
N THR A 166 33.86 5.39 3.30
CA THR A 166 34.74 4.60 4.18
C THR A 166 35.63 3.61 3.44
N GLY A 167 35.48 3.47 2.12
CA GLY A 167 36.17 2.46 1.31
C GLY A 167 35.76 1.01 1.65
N SER A 168 34.68 0.82 2.39
CA SER A 168 34.16 -0.50 2.74
C SER A 168 33.27 -1.05 1.62
N GLY A 169 33.36 -2.34 1.32
CA GLY A 169 32.46 -2.98 0.36
C GLY A 169 30.98 -2.83 0.77
N TYR A 170 30.09 -2.62 -0.21
CA TYR A 170 28.65 -2.51 0.04
C TYR A 170 28.10 -3.86 0.53
N ALA A 171 28.03 -4.04 1.84
CA ALA A 171 27.34 -5.16 2.47
C ALA A 171 25.86 -4.78 2.64
N GLY A 172 25.06 -4.95 1.59
CA GLY A 172 23.62 -4.79 1.70
C GLY A 172 23.06 -5.85 2.67
N SER A 173 22.69 -5.45 3.89
CA SER A 173 21.96 -6.34 4.78
C SER A 173 20.53 -6.51 4.23
N GLN A 174 20.27 -7.68 3.66
CA GLN A 174 18.92 -8.14 3.36
C GLN A 174 18.25 -8.46 4.69
N ILE A 175 17.53 -7.48 5.25
CA ILE A 175 16.65 -7.72 6.39
C ILE A 175 15.33 -8.22 5.79
N SER A 176 15.17 -9.54 5.76
CA SER A 176 13.91 -10.21 5.44
C SER A 176 12.99 -10.26 6.65
#